data_AF-A0A933WDI6-F1
#
_entry.id   AF-A0A933WDI6-F1
#
_cell.length_a   1.000
_cell.length_b   1.000
_cell.length_c   1.000
_cell.angle_alpha   90.00
_cell.angle_beta   90.00
_cell.angle_gamma   90.00
#
_symmetry.space_group_name_H-M   'P 1'
#
loop_
_entity.id
_entity.type
_entity.pdbx_description
1 polymer ?
#
loop_
_entity_poly.entity_id
_entity_poly.type
_entity_poly.pdbx_seq_one_letter_code
_entity_poly.pdbx_strand_id
1 'polypeptide(L)'
;MYSELVMDHFSNPRNVGELADADGVGTEGNPTCGDIMKMFIKVEKDKIVDIKFKTFGCGAAIATSSMVTEMVKGKTIDEAMAISNKMVAEALGGLPPNKMHCSNLAADALHKAIADYKEKQKQKATETVAAPAVHPHGEHKCICPFCEVAMEEPYPYCSGCGAELKYCPKCESVVAHGAKTCANCGAELED
;
A
#
# COMPACT_ATOMS: atom_id res chain seq x y z
N MET A 1 25.65 -23.44 -18.50
CA MET A 1 26.41 -23.44 -17.24
C MET A 1 25.92 -22.28 -16.40
N TYR A 2 25.82 -22.41 -15.08
CA TYR A 2 25.47 -21.28 -14.20
C TYR A 2 26.70 -20.39 -13.98
N SER A 3 26.47 -19.09 -13.81
CA SER A 3 27.53 -18.14 -13.47
C SER A 3 27.98 -18.32 -12.01
N GLU A 4 29.17 -17.80 -11.68
CA GLU A 4 29.64 -17.76 -10.30
C GLU A 4 28.68 -17.01 -9.38
N LEU A 5 28.05 -15.93 -9.88
CA LEU A 5 27.05 -15.16 -9.13
C LEU A 5 25.81 -15.98 -8.82
N VAL A 6 25.31 -16.78 -9.77
CA VAL A 6 24.18 -17.68 -9.50
C VAL A 6 24.56 -18.69 -8.42
N MET A 7 25.76 -19.26 -8.48
CA MET A 7 26.21 -20.23 -7.50
C MET A 7 26.38 -19.61 -6.11
N ASP A 8 26.88 -18.38 -6.03
CA ASP A 8 27.04 -17.67 -4.76
C ASP A 8 25.69 -17.28 -4.13
N HIS A 9 24.77 -16.70 -4.90
CA HIS A 9 23.42 -16.37 -4.39
C HIS A 9 22.59 -17.62 -4.07
N PHE A 10 22.87 -18.76 -4.70
CA PHE A 10 22.27 -20.04 -4.33
C PHE A 10 22.86 -20.58 -3.02
N SER A 11 24.19 -20.56 -2.87
CA SER A 11 24.87 -21.16 -1.72
C SER A 11 24.80 -20.28 -0.46
N ASN A 12 24.80 -18.97 -0.65
CA ASN A 12 24.77 -17.95 0.39
C ASN A 12 23.63 -16.96 0.12
N PRO A 13 22.36 -17.37 0.16
CA PRO A 13 21.25 -16.48 -0.17
C PRO A 13 21.14 -15.33 0.84
N ARG A 14 21.02 -14.12 0.32
CA ARG A 14 20.84 -12.88 1.12
C ARG A 14 19.36 -12.68 1.43
N ASN A 15 19.05 -12.02 2.54
CA ASN A 15 17.68 -11.62 2.87
C ASN A 15 16.65 -12.75 2.99
N VAL A 16 17.07 -13.98 3.29
CA VAL A 16 16.13 -15.07 3.58
C VAL A 16 15.40 -14.79 4.90
N GLY A 17 14.08 -14.98 4.91
CA GLY A 17 13.27 -14.88 6.12
C GLY A 17 11.88 -14.30 5.90
N GLU A 18 11.27 -13.90 7.02
CA GLU A 18 9.97 -13.24 7.07
C GLU A 18 10.09 -11.89 7.76
N LEU A 19 9.19 -10.97 7.41
CA LEU A 19 8.96 -9.73 8.16
C LEU A 19 7.53 -9.81 8.70
N ALA A 20 7.39 -9.87 10.03
CA ALA A 20 6.09 -9.93 10.68
C ALA A 20 5.31 -8.60 10.54
N ASP A 21 6.04 -7.51 10.47
CA ASP A 21 5.58 -6.13 10.32
C ASP A 21 5.79 -5.61 8.89
N ALA A 22 5.68 -6.49 7.90
CA ALA A 22 5.80 -6.11 6.50
C ALA A 22 4.69 -5.13 6.08
N ASP A 23 5.06 -4.03 5.43
CA ASP A 23 4.12 -3.08 4.85
C ASP A 23 3.50 -3.61 3.55
N GLY A 24 4.21 -4.51 2.86
CA GLY A 24 3.75 -5.17 1.63
C GLY A 24 4.20 -6.63 1.56
N VAL A 25 3.32 -7.51 1.07
CA VAL A 25 3.57 -8.94 0.91
C VAL A 25 3.11 -9.40 -0.46
N GLY A 26 4.02 -9.98 -1.23
CA GLY A 26 3.76 -10.52 -2.57
C GLY A 26 3.99 -12.01 -2.60
N THR A 27 3.08 -12.77 -3.20
CA THR A 27 3.27 -14.22 -3.43
C THR A 27 3.04 -14.54 -4.92
N GLU A 28 4.00 -15.24 -5.50
CA GLU A 28 3.95 -15.71 -6.89
C GLU A 28 4.30 -17.19 -6.94
N GLY A 29 3.67 -17.92 -7.86
CA GLY A 29 3.97 -19.32 -8.08
C GLY A 29 3.89 -19.69 -9.56
N ASN A 30 4.78 -20.57 -10.01
CA ASN A 30 4.72 -21.11 -11.36
C ASN A 30 4.28 -22.59 -11.31
N PRO A 31 3.04 -22.91 -11.72
CA PRO A 31 2.51 -24.27 -11.65
C PRO A 31 3.24 -25.27 -12.57
N THR A 32 3.99 -24.78 -13.56
CA THR A 32 4.71 -25.62 -14.52
C THR A 32 5.97 -26.22 -13.92
N CYS A 33 6.71 -25.44 -13.12
CA CYS A 33 7.95 -25.89 -12.47
C CYS A 33 7.80 -26.15 -10.97
N GLY A 34 6.67 -25.75 -10.36
CA GLY A 34 6.40 -25.92 -8.93
C GLY A 34 7.13 -24.91 -8.04
N ASP A 35 7.76 -23.88 -8.62
CA ASP A 35 8.44 -22.83 -7.86
C ASP A 35 7.40 -21.89 -7.23
N ILE A 36 7.53 -21.57 -5.95
CA ILE A 36 6.67 -20.64 -5.20
C ILE A 36 7.57 -19.67 -4.43
N MET A 37 7.29 -18.38 -4.57
CA MET A 37 8.02 -17.30 -3.91
C MET A 37 7.09 -16.40 -3.13
N LYS A 38 7.51 -16.01 -1.92
CA LYS A 38 6.89 -15.00 -1.09
C LYS A 38 7.91 -13.93 -0.72
N MET A 39 7.60 -12.68 -1.01
CA MET A 39 8.43 -11.51 -0.69
C MET A 39 7.72 -10.59 0.29
N PHE A 40 8.50 -10.05 1.21
CA PHE A 40 8.07 -9.15 2.27
C PHE A 40 8.87 -7.86 2.15
N ILE A 41 8.21 -6.71 2.07
CA ILE A 41 8.85 -5.40 2.02
C ILE A 41 8.44 -4.55 3.21
N LYS A 42 9.38 -3.76 3.73
CA LYS A 42 9.16 -2.70 4.70
C LYS A 42 9.55 -1.38 4.08
N VAL A 43 8.67 -0.39 4.18
CA VAL A 43 8.78 0.87 3.44
C VAL A 43 8.73 2.05 4.39
N GLU A 44 9.76 2.90 4.34
CA GLU A 44 9.78 4.16 5.07
C GLU A 44 10.09 5.31 4.10
N LYS A 45 9.27 6.37 4.14
CA LYS A 45 9.45 7.57 3.31
C LYS A 45 9.65 7.22 1.82
N ASP A 46 8.81 6.32 1.33
CA ASP A 46 8.82 5.83 -0.06
C ASP A 46 10.05 5.01 -0.46
N LYS A 47 10.84 4.53 0.51
CA LYS A 47 12.02 3.68 0.28
C LYS A 47 11.89 2.33 0.94
N ILE A 48 12.34 1.28 0.27
CA ILE A 48 12.38 -0.09 0.81
C ILE A 48 13.55 -0.18 1.80
N VAL A 49 13.26 -0.07 3.10
CA VAL A 49 14.28 -0.11 4.16
C VAL A 49 14.69 -1.52 4.53
N ASP A 50 13.76 -2.47 4.43
CA ASP A 50 14.07 -3.88 4.56
C ASP A 50 13.22 -4.73 3.62
N ILE A 51 13.80 -5.87 3.24
CA ILE A 51 13.17 -6.81 2.34
C ILE A 51 13.63 -8.21 2.70
N LYS A 52 12.68 -9.14 2.74
CA LYS A 52 12.94 -10.57 2.98
C LYS A 52 12.17 -11.43 2.00
N PHE A 53 12.64 -12.66 1.81
CA PHE A 53 11.92 -13.63 1.02
C PHE A 53 11.91 -15.03 1.63
N LYS A 54 10.89 -15.79 1.26
CA LYS A 54 10.86 -17.25 1.34
C LYS A 54 10.55 -17.79 -0.05
N THR A 55 11.29 -18.80 -0.47
CA THR A 55 11.06 -19.44 -1.75
C THR A 55 11.16 -20.94 -1.60
N PHE A 56 10.33 -21.65 -2.35
CA PHE A 56 10.44 -23.06 -2.58
C PHE A 56 10.62 -23.24 -4.08
N GLY A 57 11.76 -23.79 -4.51
CA GLY A 57 12.02 -23.94 -5.93
C GLY A 57 13.43 -24.38 -6.23
N CYS A 58 13.76 -24.39 -7.53
CA CYS A 58 15.09 -24.78 -7.98
C CYS A 58 16.17 -23.76 -7.56
N GLY A 59 17.45 -24.15 -7.63
CA GLY A 59 18.56 -23.26 -7.22
C GLY A 59 18.59 -21.92 -7.96
N ALA A 60 18.09 -21.88 -9.21
CA ALA A 60 17.92 -20.63 -9.94
C ALA A 60 16.84 -19.71 -9.32
N ALA A 61 15.74 -20.27 -8.81
CA ALA A 61 14.71 -19.50 -8.11
C ALA A 61 15.24 -18.91 -6.80
N ILE A 62 16.08 -19.66 -6.06
CA ILE A 62 16.75 -19.15 -4.84
C ILE A 62 17.71 -18.00 -5.20
N ALA A 63 18.54 -18.19 -6.22
CA ALA A 63 19.50 -17.18 -6.65
C ALA A 63 18.81 -15.90 -7.15
N THR A 64 17.74 -16.01 -7.95
CA THR A 64 16.98 -14.84 -8.44
C THR A 64 16.26 -14.11 -7.31
N SER A 65 15.68 -14.86 -6.36
CA SER A 65 15.06 -14.28 -5.16
C SER A 65 16.09 -13.49 -4.33
N SER A 66 17.28 -14.07 -4.12
CA SER A 66 18.34 -13.39 -3.39
C SER A 66 18.81 -12.13 -4.13
N MET A 67 19.06 -12.23 -5.43
CA MET A 67 19.55 -11.09 -6.22
C MET A 67 18.54 -9.94 -6.23
N VAL A 68 17.25 -10.22 -6.49
CA VAL A 68 16.25 -9.15 -6.58
C VAL A 68 16.15 -8.37 -5.27
N THR A 69 16.29 -9.05 -4.12
CA THR A 69 16.21 -8.41 -2.81
C THR A 69 17.39 -7.47 -2.53
N GLU A 70 18.60 -7.83 -2.98
CA GLU A 70 19.76 -6.93 -2.90
C GLU A 70 19.64 -5.76 -3.86
N MET A 71 19.09 -5.99 -5.06
CA MET A 71 18.92 -4.95 -6.07
C MET A 71 17.97 -3.83 -5.65
N VAL A 72 17.02 -4.08 -4.75
CA VAL A 72 15.95 -3.13 -4.38
C VAL A 72 16.05 -2.58 -2.97
N LYS A 73 16.86 -3.18 -2.10
CA LYS A 73 17.06 -2.67 -0.76
C LYS A 73 17.66 -1.25 -0.82
N GLY A 74 17.00 -0.30 -0.17
CA GLY A 74 17.36 1.12 -0.16
C GLY A 74 16.83 1.95 -1.33
N LYS A 75 16.19 1.32 -2.33
CA LYS A 75 15.59 2.00 -3.49
C LYS A 75 14.21 2.54 -3.19
N THR A 76 13.76 3.48 -4.00
CA THR A 76 12.37 3.96 -3.95
C THR A 76 11.40 2.91 -4.50
N ILE A 77 10.11 3.07 -4.21
CA ILE A 77 9.08 2.20 -4.76
C ILE A 77 9.08 2.19 -6.30
N ASP A 78 9.26 3.35 -6.92
CA ASP A 78 9.26 3.48 -8.37
C ASP A 78 10.50 2.84 -9.01
N GLU A 79 11.67 3.00 -8.39
CA GLU A 79 12.90 2.32 -8.82
C GLU A 79 12.80 0.80 -8.68
N ALA A 80 12.15 0.33 -7.61
CA ALA A 80 11.90 -1.10 -7.40
C ALA A 80 10.89 -1.65 -8.43
N MET A 81 9.88 -0.86 -8.82
CA MET A 81 8.91 -1.23 -9.86
C MET A 81 9.52 -1.27 -11.26
N ALA A 82 10.64 -0.58 -11.49
CA ALA A 82 11.38 -0.63 -12.75
C ALA A 82 12.22 -1.91 -12.90
N ILE A 83 12.38 -2.72 -11.85
CA ILE A 83 13.16 -3.95 -11.91
C ILE A 83 12.43 -4.97 -12.79
N SER A 84 13.03 -5.27 -13.93
CA SER A 84 12.52 -6.29 -14.84
C SER A 84 13.25 -7.62 -14.68
N ASN A 85 12.61 -8.68 -15.18
CA ASN A 85 13.17 -10.04 -15.24
C ASN A 85 14.54 -10.07 -15.92
N LYS A 86 14.69 -9.29 -16.98
CA LYS A 86 15.94 -9.17 -17.74
C LYS A 86 17.04 -8.58 -16.87
N MET A 87 16.75 -7.54 -16.10
CA MET A 87 17.72 -6.92 -15.20
C MET A 87 18.18 -7.87 -14.10
N VAL A 88 17.27 -8.67 -13.54
CA VAL A 88 17.63 -9.69 -12.53
C VAL A 88 18.53 -10.76 -13.14
N ALA A 89 18.21 -11.24 -14.34
CA ALA A 89 19.04 -12.22 -15.05
C ALA A 89 20.43 -11.65 -15.41
N GLU A 90 20.49 -10.40 -15.87
CA GLU A 90 21.75 -9.69 -16.18
C GLU A 90 22.59 -9.46 -14.92
N ALA A 91 21.98 -9.07 -13.81
CA ALA A 91 22.66 -8.88 -12.53
C ALA A 91 23.29 -10.18 -12.00
N LEU A 92 22.70 -11.33 -12.35
CA LEU A 92 23.27 -12.65 -12.07
C LEU A 92 24.35 -13.09 -13.07
N GLY A 93 24.78 -12.24 -14.00
CA GLY A 93 25.74 -12.61 -15.06
C GLY A 93 25.12 -13.50 -16.15
N GLY A 94 23.79 -13.49 -16.26
CA GLY A 94 23.02 -14.29 -17.20
C GLY A 94 22.45 -15.57 -16.60
N LEU A 95 21.31 -16.01 -17.14
CA LEU A 95 20.71 -17.30 -16.83
C LEU A 95 20.60 -18.14 -18.11
N PRO A 96 20.74 -19.47 -18.03
CA PRO A 96 20.44 -20.35 -19.15
C PRO A 96 19.02 -20.10 -19.69
N PRO A 97 18.78 -20.15 -21.02
CA PRO A 97 17.50 -19.80 -21.61
C PRO A 97 16.30 -20.57 -21.02
N ASN A 98 16.50 -21.85 -20.69
CA ASN A 98 15.50 -22.72 -20.08
C ASN A 98 15.17 -22.37 -18.62
N LYS A 99 15.88 -21.43 -17.99
CA LYS A 99 15.70 -21.00 -16.59
C LYS A 99 15.35 -19.51 -16.45
N MET A 100 15.13 -18.81 -17.56
CA MET A 100 14.68 -17.41 -17.56
C MET A 100 13.31 -17.23 -16.89
N HIS A 101 12.46 -18.26 -16.82
CA HIS A 101 11.20 -18.19 -16.09
C HIS A 101 11.39 -18.00 -14.57
N CYS A 102 12.53 -18.41 -14.01
CA CYS A 102 12.84 -18.21 -12.58
C CYS A 102 13.15 -16.74 -12.25
N SER A 103 13.65 -15.95 -13.21
CA SER A 103 13.77 -14.49 -13.04
C SER A 103 12.42 -13.78 -13.11
N ASN A 104 11.46 -14.33 -13.86
CA ASN A 104 10.09 -13.80 -13.90
C ASN A 104 9.43 -13.88 -12.54
N LEU A 105 9.51 -15.05 -11.91
CA LEU A 105 8.94 -15.28 -10.58
C LEU A 105 9.39 -14.24 -9.54
N ALA A 106 10.67 -13.84 -9.58
CA ALA A 106 11.26 -12.91 -8.62
C ALA A 106 10.76 -11.48 -8.79
N ALA A 107 10.75 -10.94 -10.01
CA ALA A 107 10.25 -9.58 -10.23
C ALA A 107 8.71 -9.52 -10.06
N ASP A 108 8.00 -10.56 -10.46
CA ASP A 108 6.54 -10.63 -10.31
C ASP A 108 6.14 -10.66 -8.81
N ALA A 109 6.86 -11.43 -7.99
CA ALA A 109 6.66 -11.42 -6.54
C ALA A 109 6.95 -10.05 -5.91
N LEU A 110 8.00 -9.36 -6.37
CA LEU A 110 8.31 -8.00 -5.94
C LEU A 110 7.20 -7.02 -6.32
N HIS A 111 6.73 -7.03 -7.57
CA HIS A 111 5.66 -6.16 -8.04
C HIS A 111 4.37 -6.39 -7.26
N LYS A 112 4.05 -7.65 -6.96
CA LYS A 112 2.91 -7.99 -6.10
C LYS A 112 3.07 -7.44 -4.68
N ALA A 113 4.27 -7.51 -4.10
CA ALA A 113 4.53 -6.94 -2.77
C ALA A 113 4.37 -5.41 -2.76
N ILE A 114 4.82 -4.74 -3.82
CA ILE A 114 4.64 -3.30 -4.00
C ILE A 114 3.16 -2.94 -4.21
N ALA A 115 2.43 -3.74 -4.99
CA ALA A 115 1.00 -3.54 -5.21
C ALA A 115 0.21 -3.67 -3.90
N ASP A 116 0.46 -4.72 -3.11
CA ASP A 116 -0.14 -4.91 -1.77
C ASP A 116 0.17 -3.71 -0.84
N TYR A 117 1.41 -3.22 -0.83
CA TYR A 117 1.76 -1.99 -0.10
C TYR A 117 0.93 -0.79 -0.57
N LYS A 118 0.84 -0.54 -1.88
CA LYS A 118 0.09 0.59 -2.44
C LYS A 118 -1.41 0.49 -2.13
N GLU A 119 -1.98 -0.71 -2.15
CA GLU A 119 -3.39 -0.96 -1.80
C GLU A 119 -3.65 -0.66 -0.32
N LYS A 120 -2.78 -1.13 0.58
CA LYS A 120 -2.87 -0.83 2.02
C LYS A 120 -2.74 0.66 2.32
N GLN A 121 -1.89 1.40 1.58
CA GLN A 121 -1.80 2.85 1.72
C GLN A 121 -3.08 3.56 1.26
N LYS A 122 -3.71 3.11 0.17
CA LYS A 122 -5.02 3.64 -0.26
C LYS A 122 -6.10 3.38 0.77
N GLN A 123 -6.14 2.19 1.35
CA GLN A 123 -7.10 1.85 2.41
C GLN A 123 -6.91 2.72 3.64
N LYS A 124 -5.67 2.89 4.13
CA LYS A 124 -5.36 3.81 5.24
C LYS A 124 -5.78 5.25 4.94
N ALA A 125 -5.55 5.74 3.72
CA ALA A 125 -6.00 7.06 3.29
C ALA A 125 -7.54 7.17 3.24
N THR A 126 -8.23 6.07 2.94
CA THR A 126 -9.71 6.03 2.89
C THR A 126 -10.30 5.90 4.30
N GLU A 127 -9.64 5.19 5.23
CA GLU A 127 -10.02 5.10 6.65
C GLU A 127 -9.75 6.40 7.42
N THR A 128 -8.74 7.17 7.05
CA THR A 128 -8.57 8.55 7.56
C THR A 128 -9.61 9.54 7.00
N VAL A 129 -10.38 9.12 6.00
CA VAL A 129 -11.56 9.83 5.47
C VAL A 129 -12.83 9.01 5.77
N ALA A 130 -12.79 8.08 6.74
CA ALA A 130 -13.99 7.42 7.23
C ALA A 130 -14.99 8.50 7.66
N ALA A 131 -16.20 8.37 7.13
CA ALA A 131 -17.35 9.25 7.19
C ALA A 131 -17.46 10.11 8.47
N PRO A 132 -18.04 11.33 8.41
CA PRO A 132 -18.41 12.02 9.64
C PRO A 132 -19.26 11.04 10.45
N ALA A 133 -18.77 10.68 11.63
CA ALA A 133 -19.45 9.76 12.51
C ALA A 133 -20.85 10.32 12.76
N VAL A 134 -21.88 9.68 12.22
CA VAL A 134 -23.23 9.83 12.73
C VAL A 134 -23.18 9.25 14.15
N HIS A 135 -22.92 10.11 15.12
CA HIS A 135 -22.94 9.72 16.52
C HIS A 135 -24.39 9.84 17.04
N PRO A 136 -24.87 8.92 17.89
CA PRO A 136 -26.13 9.13 18.58
C PRO A 136 -26.06 10.40 19.43
N HIS A 137 -27.13 11.21 19.42
CA HIS A 137 -27.24 12.39 20.28
C HIS A 137 -27.32 11.93 21.75
N GLY A 138 -26.25 12.09 22.51
CA GLY A 138 -26.22 11.70 23.93
C GLY A 138 -24.88 11.86 24.65
N GLU A 139 -23.75 11.62 24.00
CA GLU A 139 -22.45 11.54 24.70
C GLU A 139 -21.48 12.70 24.43
N HIS A 140 -21.77 13.58 23.45
CA HIS A 140 -20.92 14.72 23.10
C HIS A 140 -21.72 16.01 22.95
N LYS A 141 -21.16 17.12 23.45
CA LYS A 141 -21.72 18.47 23.22
C LYS A 141 -21.62 18.78 21.72
N CYS A 142 -22.75 19.03 21.07
CA CYS A 142 -22.75 19.51 19.69
C CYS A 142 -22.11 20.91 19.67
N ILE A 143 -21.19 21.18 18.75
CA ILE A 143 -20.54 22.49 18.62
C ILE A 143 -20.88 23.05 17.24
N CYS A 144 -21.35 24.30 17.19
CA CYS A 144 -21.62 24.97 15.92
C CYS A 144 -20.30 25.24 15.17
N PRO A 145 -20.13 24.80 13.91
CA PRO A 145 -18.89 25.01 13.17
C PRO A 145 -18.66 26.47 12.74
N PHE A 146 -19.66 27.35 12.93
CA PHE A 146 -19.59 28.76 12.53
C PHE A 146 -19.25 29.71 13.69
N CYS A 147 -19.59 29.35 14.92
CA CYS A 147 -19.40 30.22 16.09
C CYS A 147 -18.91 29.50 17.35
N GLU A 148 -18.62 28.20 17.25
CA GLU A 148 -18.07 27.36 18.31
C GLU A 148 -18.95 27.26 19.58
N VAL A 149 -20.19 27.74 19.52
CA VAL A 149 -21.16 27.64 20.63
C VAL A 149 -21.62 26.19 20.77
N ALA A 150 -21.64 25.71 22.01
CA ALA A 150 -22.22 24.43 22.37
C ALA A 150 -23.75 24.49 22.20
N MET A 151 -24.30 23.54 21.45
CA MET A 151 -25.74 23.36 21.22
C MET A 151 -26.23 22.17 22.04
N GLU A 152 -27.37 22.34 22.70
CA GLU A 152 -27.91 21.33 23.63
C GLU A 152 -28.80 20.28 22.92
N GLU A 153 -29.39 20.60 21.76
CA GLU A 153 -30.26 19.69 20.99
C GLU A 153 -30.17 20.00 19.48
N PRO A 154 -30.50 19.05 18.57
CA PRO A 154 -30.45 19.23 17.12
C PRO A 154 -31.56 20.17 16.63
N TYR A 155 -31.35 21.46 16.78
CA TYR A 155 -32.21 22.48 16.19
C TYR A 155 -31.79 22.76 14.74
N PRO A 156 -32.74 23.08 13.85
CA PRO A 156 -32.43 23.47 12.47
C PRO A 156 -31.72 24.83 12.38
N TYR A 157 -31.38 25.44 13.51
CA TYR A 157 -30.66 26.70 13.63
C TYR A 157 -29.76 26.70 14.87
N CYS A 158 -28.66 27.46 14.82
CA CYS A 158 -27.79 27.68 15.96
C CYS A 158 -28.35 28.78 16.88
N SER A 159 -28.49 28.51 18.18
CA SER A 159 -28.95 29.50 19.18
C SER A 159 -27.96 30.64 19.44
N GLY A 160 -26.67 30.45 19.13
CA GLY A 160 -25.63 31.44 19.33
C GLY A 160 -25.51 32.46 18.18
N CYS A 161 -25.45 32.00 16.93
CA CYS A 161 -25.27 32.86 15.77
C CYS A 161 -26.51 32.98 14.86
N GLY A 162 -27.57 32.22 15.11
CA GLY A 162 -28.78 32.23 14.29
C GLY A 162 -28.63 31.53 12.93
N ALA A 163 -27.51 30.87 12.65
CA ALA A 163 -27.29 30.19 11.38
C ALA A 163 -28.24 29.00 11.23
N GLU A 164 -29.02 28.97 10.15
CA GLU A 164 -29.80 27.80 9.74
C GLU A 164 -28.86 26.72 9.22
N LEU A 165 -29.09 25.48 9.66
CA LEU A 165 -28.23 24.33 9.40
C LEU A 165 -28.99 23.29 8.58
N LYS A 166 -28.34 22.75 7.54
CA LYS A 166 -28.82 21.60 6.77
C LYS A 166 -27.74 20.52 6.69
N TYR A 167 -28.11 19.34 6.21
CA TYR A 167 -27.17 18.23 6.01
C TYR A 167 -26.81 18.12 4.53
N CYS A 168 -25.53 17.90 4.24
CA CYS A 168 -25.08 17.63 2.88
C CYS A 168 -25.65 16.28 2.41
N PRO A 169 -26.34 16.19 1.26
CA PRO A 169 -26.93 14.92 0.80
C PRO A 169 -25.89 13.87 0.37
N LYS A 170 -24.63 14.29 0.14
CA LYS A 170 -23.55 13.41 -0.31
C LYS A 170 -22.74 12.80 0.85
N CYS A 171 -22.52 13.57 1.91
CA CYS A 171 -21.62 13.16 3.00
C CYS A 171 -22.20 13.39 4.40
N GLU A 172 -23.45 13.86 4.49
CA GLU A 172 -24.21 14.04 5.74
C GLU A 172 -23.55 14.98 6.76
N SER A 173 -22.53 15.75 6.36
CA SER A 173 -21.96 16.80 7.20
C SER A 173 -22.93 17.96 7.36
N VAL A 174 -22.93 18.60 8.53
CA VAL A 174 -23.63 19.85 8.78
C VAL A 174 -23.06 20.96 7.91
N VAL A 175 -23.91 21.68 7.19
CA VAL A 175 -23.57 22.83 6.35
C VAL A 175 -24.54 23.98 6.62
N ALA A 176 -24.13 25.21 6.35
CA ALA A 176 -25.04 26.36 6.42
C ALA A 176 -26.13 26.22 5.36
N HIS A 177 -27.37 26.61 5.67
CA HIS A 177 -28.49 26.51 4.75
C HIS A 177 -28.23 27.19 3.40
N GLY A 178 -27.59 28.38 3.41
CA GLY A 178 -27.22 29.12 2.19
C GLY A 178 -25.87 28.75 1.56
N ALA A 179 -25.22 27.67 2.00
CA ALA A 179 -23.98 27.22 1.38
C ALA A 179 -24.27 26.59 0.01
N LYS A 180 -23.61 27.08 -1.05
CA LYS A 180 -23.70 26.52 -2.41
C LYS A 180 -22.84 25.27 -2.60
N THR A 181 -21.82 25.10 -1.77
CA THR A 181 -20.90 23.96 -1.82
C THR A 181 -20.57 23.46 -0.42
N CYS A 182 -20.44 22.14 -0.29
CA CYS A 182 -20.07 21.50 0.97
C CYS A 182 -18.57 21.68 1.23
N ALA A 183 -18.22 22.33 2.35
CA ALA A 183 -16.81 22.51 2.75
C ALA A 183 -16.09 21.19 3.09
N ASN A 184 -16.84 20.12 3.39
CA ASN A 184 -16.29 18.82 3.74
C ASN A 184 -15.98 17.94 2.50
N CYS A 185 -16.92 17.84 1.55
CA CYS A 185 -16.80 16.91 0.42
C CYS A 185 -16.83 17.56 -0.98
N GLY A 186 -16.96 18.89 -1.04
CA GLY A 186 -16.99 19.66 -2.28
C GLY A 186 -18.25 19.48 -3.13
N ALA A 187 -19.29 18.80 -2.63
CA ALA A 187 -20.56 18.65 -3.35
C ALA A 187 -21.25 20.00 -3.54
N GLU A 188 -21.87 20.21 -4.70
CA GLU A 188 -22.85 21.28 -4.88
C GLU A 188 -24.07 20.99 -4.01
N LEU A 189 -24.55 22.02 -3.32
CA LEU A 189 -25.68 21.97 -2.41
C LEU A 189 -26.82 22.74 -3.06
N GLU A 190 -27.91 22.05 -3.34
CA GLU A 190 -29.17 22.68 -3.75
C GLU A 190 -29.85 23.28 -2.51
N ASP A 191 -30.52 24.43 -2.67
CA ASP A 191 -31.20 25.15 -1.59
C ASP A 191 -32.41 24.40 -1.03
#